data_AF-A0A956BFU8-F1
#
_entry.id   AF-A0A956BFU8-F1
#
_cell.length_a   1.000
_cell.length_b   1.000
_cell.length_c   1.000
_cell.angle_alpha   90.00
_cell.angle_beta   90.00
_cell.angle_gamma   90.00
#
_symmetry.space_group_name_H-M   'P 1'
#
loop_
_entity.id
_entity.type
_entity.pdbx_description
1 polymer ?
#
loop_
_entity_poly.entity_id
_entity_poly.type
_entity_poly.pdbx_seq_one_letter_code
_entity_poly.pdbx_strand_id
1 'polypeptide(L)'
;MAVRGDHDGESEGADSAPLQWPSYAFTPGGCHSGPCDEVRQPYPAGSALTLDSWHHNSAYTRGIAYFNAGFYWEAHEMWENVWLASKDVERAERAVRTLIKLAACGVKARQGMFGGVVKHLANARALVDVQCDDVNYGFSRTQLELIIERITDWAADICGEKGIASGGTLELDEGRLMPVALRPLQPV
;
A
#
# COMPACT_ATOMS: atom_id res chain seq x y z
N MET A 1 -33.31 42.96 17.33
CA MET A 1 -32.46 42.33 16.31
C MET A 1 -31.62 41.27 17.02
N ALA A 2 -32.00 40.00 16.89
CA ALA A 2 -31.22 38.88 17.40
C ALA A 2 -30.62 38.17 16.18
N VAL A 3 -29.30 38.23 16.03
CA VAL A 3 -28.58 37.49 15.02
C VAL A 3 -27.99 36.27 15.71
N ARG A 4 -28.56 35.11 15.40
CA ARG A 4 -27.94 33.77 15.48
C ARG A 4 -26.63 33.87 14.67
N GLY A 5 -25.46 33.53 15.19
CA GLY A 5 -25.10 32.21 15.69
C GLY A 5 -24.59 31.41 14.50
N ASP A 6 -23.27 31.29 14.35
CA ASP A 6 -22.64 30.20 13.62
C ASP A 6 -21.33 29.87 14.36
N HIS A 7 -21.38 28.72 15.03
CA HIS A 7 -20.22 27.99 15.50
C HIS A 7 -19.63 27.31 14.27
N ASP A 8 -18.45 27.75 13.83
CA ASP A 8 -17.63 26.99 12.91
C ASP A 8 -17.12 25.76 13.68
N GLY A 9 -17.83 24.64 13.52
CA GLY A 9 -17.42 23.33 13.99
C GLY A 9 -16.23 22.86 13.15
N GLU A 10 -15.04 22.96 13.71
CA GLU A 10 -13.88 22.20 13.26
C GLU A 10 -14.26 20.73 13.13
N SER A 11 -14.17 20.17 11.92
CA SER A 11 -14.32 18.74 11.68
C SER A 11 -13.06 17.99 12.11
N GLU A 12 -12.67 18.13 13.38
CA GLU A 12 -11.70 17.26 14.04
C GLU A 12 -12.45 16.02 14.53
N GLY A 13 -12.29 14.88 13.86
CA GLY A 13 -12.87 13.64 14.44
C GLY A 13 -12.76 12.34 13.66
N ALA A 14 -12.45 12.35 12.37
CA ALA A 14 -12.38 11.10 11.59
C ALA A 14 -10.94 10.55 11.42
N ASP A 15 -9.93 11.44 11.38
CA ASP A 15 -8.57 11.07 10.93
C ASP A 15 -7.67 10.49 12.05
N SER A 16 -8.11 10.55 13.31
CA SER A 16 -7.32 10.21 14.50
C SER A 16 -7.70 8.89 15.19
N ALA A 17 -8.68 8.14 14.66
CA ALA A 17 -9.05 6.84 15.22
C ALA A 17 -7.86 5.85 15.22
N PRO A 18 -7.75 4.93 16.20
CA PRO A 18 -6.69 3.93 16.21
C PRO A 18 -6.78 3.01 14.98
N LEU A 19 -5.62 2.55 14.50
CA LEU A 19 -5.54 1.60 13.40
C LEU A 19 -6.22 0.29 13.81
N GLN A 20 -7.27 -0.09 13.09
CA GLN A 20 -7.98 -1.35 13.29
C GLN A 20 -7.29 -2.46 12.51
N TRP A 21 -6.88 -3.54 13.17
CA TRP A 21 -6.22 -4.65 12.51
C TRP A 21 -7.24 -5.75 12.16
N PRO A 22 -7.32 -6.19 10.89
CA PRO A 22 -8.07 -7.38 10.54
C PRO A 22 -7.47 -8.63 11.21
N SER A 23 -8.31 -9.62 11.52
CA SER A 23 -7.87 -10.87 12.16
C SER A 23 -6.96 -11.72 11.26
N TYR A 24 -7.01 -11.50 9.94
CA TYR A 24 -6.14 -12.14 8.96
C TYR A 24 -5.92 -11.21 7.78
N ALA A 25 -4.77 -11.37 7.12
CA ALA A 25 -4.42 -10.58 5.94
C ALA A 25 -5.06 -11.18 4.68
N PHE A 26 -5.97 -10.43 4.07
CA PHE A 26 -6.81 -10.91 2.98
C PHE A 26 -5.99 -11.22 1.71
N THR A 27 -6.42 -12.24 0.97
CA THR A 27 -5.85 -12.59 -0.32
C THR A 27 -6.98 -13.06 -1.24
N PRO A 28 -7.33 -12.30 -2.29
CA PRO A 28 -8.40 -12.68 -3.20
C PRO A 28 -8.17 -14.09 -3.79
N GLY A 29 -9.19 -14.93 -3.83
CA GLY A 29 -9.12 -16.27 -4.44
C GLY A 29 -8.31 -17.34 -3.66
N GLY A 30 -7.93 -17.09 -2.39
CA GLY A 30 -7.34 -18.10 -1.50
C GLY A 30 -8.37 -18.81 -0.60
N CYS A 31 -7.96 -19.81 0.20
CA CYS A 31 -8.88 -20.59 1.08
C CYS A 31 -9.54 -19.77 2.22
N HIS A 32 -9.03 -18.57 2.51
CA HIS A 32 -9.65 -17.59 3.42
C HIS A 32 -10.54 -16.58 2.68
N SER A 33 -10.90 -16.86 1.42
CA SER A 33 -11.98 -16.19 0.72
C SER A 33 -13.31 -16.59 1.35
N GLY A 34 -13.61 -16.00 2.51
CA GLY A 34 -15.01 -15.80 2.90
C GLY A 34 -15.75 -15.04 1.78
N PRO A 35 -17.10 -15.05 1.79
CA PRO A 35 -17.89 -14.40 0.75
C PRO A 35 -17.34 -12.99 0.48
N CYS A 36 -17.11 -12.71 -0.80
CA CYS A 36 -16.40 -11.56 -1.37
C CYS A 36 -16.80 -10.17 -0.83
N ASP A 37 -17.88 -10.08 -0.05
CA ASP A 37 -18.50 -8.85 0.42
C ASP A 37 -18.43 -8.62 1.95
N GLU A 38 -18.19 -9.65 2.79
CA GLU A 38 -18.31 -9.50 4.25
C GLU A 38 -17.12 -8.82 4.94
N VAL A 39 -15.96 -8.71 4.27
CA VAL A 39 -14.73 -8.10 4.84
C VAL A 39 -14.31 -6.84 4.08
N ARG A 40 -15.18 -6.26 3.24
CA ARG A 40 -15.00 -4.88 2.81
C ARG A 40 -15.39 -3.97 3.98
N GLN A 41 -14.53 -3.93 5.01
CA GLN A 41 -14.63 -2.85 5.99
C GLN A 41 -14.65 -1.55 5.19
N PRO A 42 -15.58 -0.62 5.46
CA PRO A 42 -15.58 0.66 4.78
C PRO A 42 -14.30 1.39 5.19
N TYR A 43 -13.28 1.30 4.35
CA TYR A 43 -12.09 2.12 4.50
C TYR A 43 -12.51 3.58 4.39
N PRO A 44 -12.04 4.46 5.28
CA PRO A 44 -12.43 5.86 5.26
C PRO A 44 -12.15 6.46 3.89
N ALA A 45 -13.00 7.41 3.48
CA ALA A 45 -12.76 8.18 2.27
C ALA A 45 -11.37 8.82 2.36
N GLY A 46 -10.56 8.61 1.32
CA GLY A 46 -9.21 9.17 1.26
C GLY A 46 -9.29 10.67 1.04
N SER A 47 -8.38 11.42 1.67
CA SER A 47 -8.11 12.81 1.33
C SER A 47 -6.97 12.88 0.31
N ALA A 48 -6.93 13.97 -0.47
CA ALA A 48 -5.87 14.22 -1.42
C ALA A 48 -4.51 14.33 -0.69
N LEU A 49 -3.46 13.76 -1.28
CA LEU A 49 -2.13 13.82 -0.70
C LEU A 49 -1.47 15.16 -1.05
N THR A 50 -0.92 15.84 -0.05
CA THR A 50 -0.12 17.05 -0.24
C THR A 50 1.35 16.75 0.10
N LEU A 51 2.26 17.49 -0.53
CA LEU A 51 3.70 17.26 -0.33
C LEU A 51 4.14 17.55 1.12
N ASP A 52 3.51 18.54 1.78
CA ASP A 52 3.92 18.99 3.11
C ASP A 52 3.20 18.25 4.25
N SER A 53 2.03 17.66 4.01
CA SER A 53 1.21 17.04 5.06
C SER A 53 0.82 15.58 4.81
N TRP A 54 1.50 14.88 3.89
CA TRP A 54 1.24 13.46 3.61
C TRP A 54 1.26 12.56 4.85
N HIS A 55 2.09 12.90 5.86
CA HIS A 55 2.22 12.15 7.10
C HIS A 55 1.02 12.32 8.04
N HIS A 56 0.18 13.33 7.82
CA HIS A 56 -1.10 13.50 8.51
C HIS A 56 -2.25 12.75 7.82
N ASN A 57 -2.09 12.31 6.57
CA ASN A 57 -3.10 11.53 5.88
C ASN A 57 -3.17 10.12 6.49
N SER A 58 -4.23 9.83 7.25
CA SER A 58 -4.33 8.57 7.99
C SER A 58 -4.41 7.36 7.06
N ALA A 59 -5.12 7.44 5.94
CA ALA A 59 -5.19 6.34 4.98
C ALA A 59 -3.81 6.03 4.39
N TYR A 60 -3.04 7.07 4.04
CA TYR A 60 -1.68 6.91 3.54
C TYR A 60 -0.75 6.22 4.55
N THR A 61 -0.72 6.71 5.78
CA THR A 61 0.15 6.18 6.85
C THR A 61 -0.29 4.80 7.36
N ARG A 62 -1.58 4.53 7.44
CA ARG A 62 -2.11 3.19 7.76
C ARG A 62 -1.78 2.18 6.67
N GLY A 63 -1.83 2.56 5.40
CA GLY A 63 -1.39 1.70 4.30
C GLY A 63 0.08 1.27 4.44
N ILE A 64 0.96 2.17 4.89
CA ILE A 64 2.36 1.84 5.20
C ILE A 64 2.45 0.81 6.33
N ALA A 65 1.66 1.00 7.41
CA ALA A 65 1.63 0.07 8.53
C ALA A 65 1.15 -1.33 8.11
N TYR A 66 0.06 -1.41 7.34
CA TYR A 66 -0.43 -2.69 6.80
C TYR A 66 0.58 -3.36 5.89
N PHE A 67 1.18 -2.62 4.96
CA PHE A 67 2.19 -3.16 4.05
C PHE A 67 3.34 -3.80 4.83
N ASN A 68 3.86 -3.08 5.83
CA ASN A 68 4.97 -3.55 6.67
C ASN A 68 4.61 -4.76 7.53
N ALA A 69 3.33 -4.94 7.86
CA ALA A 69 2.81 -6.11 8.57
C ALA A 69 2.40 -7.27 7.64
N GLY A 70 2.55 -7.11 6.32
CA GLY A 70 2.18 -8.12 5.32
C GLY A 70 0.71 -8.10 4.89
N PHE A 71 -0.09 -7.15 5.37
CA PHE A 71 -1.50 -6.94 4.99
C PHE A 71 -1.58 -6.19 3.66
N TYR A 72 -1.05 -6.82 2.60
CA TYR A 72 -0.82 -6.17 1.31
C TYR A 72 -2.12 -5.76 0.61
N TRP A 73 -3.20 -6.51 0.79
CA TRP A 73 -4.50 -6.15 0.23
C TRP A 73 -5.07 -4.92 0.95
N GLU A 74 -4.99 -4.88 2.27
CA GLU A 74 -5.50 -3.77 3.07
C GLU A 74 -4.68 -2.50 2.84
N ALA A 75 -3.37 -2.64 2.64
CA ALA A 75 -2.53 -1.54 2.17
C ALA A 75 -2.97 -1.02 0.78
N HIS A 76 -3.26 -1.93 -0.16
CA HIS A 76 -3.79 -1.58 -1.49
C HIS A 76 -5.08 -0.77 -1.37
N GLU A 77 -6.06 -1.26 -0.60
CA GLU A 77 -7.36 -0.59 -0.45
C GLU A 77 -7.21 0.79 0.22
N MET A 78 -6.38 0.91 1.26
CA MET A 78 -6.11 2.18 1.92
C MET A 78 -5.56 3.22 0.93
N TRP A 79 -4.64 2.81 0.06
CA TRP A 79 -4.04 3.71 -0.92
C TRP A 79 -4.92 3.96 -2.16
N GLU A 80 -5.82 3.04 -2.54
CA GLU A 80 -6.74 3.26 -3.65
C GLU A 80 -7.63 4.49 -3.39
N ASN A 81 -8.16 4.61 -2.18
CA ASN A 81 -8.94 5.78 -1.76
C ASN A 81 -8.13 7.09 -1.84
N VAL A 82 -6.87 7.08 -1.41
CA VAL A 82 -5.96 8.24 -1.49
C VAL A 82 -5.64 8.58 -2.94
N TRP A 83 -5.42 7.57 -3.80
CA TRP A 83 -5.17 7.76 -5.22
C TRP A 83 -6.37 8.42 -5.90
N LEU A 84 -7.59 7.93 -5.66
CA LEU A 84 -8.81 8.51 -6.21
C LEU A 84 -8.95 10.00 -5.88
N ALA A 85 -8.57 10.39 -4.65
CA ALA A 85 -8.59 11.78 -4.21
C ALA A 85 -7.42 12.63 -4.73
N SER A 86 -6.34 12.01 -5.21
CA SER A 86 -5.10 12.70 -5.63
C SER A 86 -4.90 12.73 -7.16
N LYS A 87 -5.90 12.31 -7.95
CA LYS A 87 -5.78 12.11 -9.41
C LYS A 87 -5.35 13.36 -10.18
N ASP A 88 -5.72 14.54 -9.70
CA ASP A 88 -5.46 15.80 -10.40
C ASP A 88 -4.05 16.36 -10.13
N VAL A 89 -3.28 15.74 -9.23
CA VAL A 89 -1.91 16.14 -8.91
C VAL A 89 -0.96 15.03 -9.35
N GLU A 90 -0.36 15.18 -10.53
CA GLU A 90 0.47 14.14 -11.18
C GLU A 90 1.51 13.51 -10.23
N ARG A 91 2.23 14.32 -9.45
CA ARG A 91 3.26 13.78 -8.55
C ARG A 91 2.68 12.96 -7.40
N ALA A 92 1.56 13.40 -6.80
CA ALA A 92 0.86 12.65 -5.75
C ALA A 92 0.26 11.36 -6.31
N GLU A 93 -0.39 11.46 -7.46
CA GLU A 93 -0.98 10.35 -8.20
C GLU A 93 0.04 9.23 -8.47
N ARG A 94 1.21 9.60 -9.02
CA ARG A 94 2.30 8.65 -9.32
C ARG A 94 2.90 8.05 -8.05
N ALA A 95 3.09 8.85 -7.00
CA ALA A 95 3.62 8.37 -5.73
C ALA A 95 2.70 7.30 -5.11
N VAL A 96 1.39 7.59 -5.00
CA VAL A 96 0.43 6.66 -4.41
C VAL A 96 0.26 5.41 -5.29
N ARG A 97 0.17 5.57 -6.62
CA ARG A 97 0.09 4.41 -7.52
C ARG A 97 1.31 3.52 -7.47
N THR A 98 2.50 4.07 -7.26
CA THR A 98 3.71 3.26 -7.06
C THR A 98 3.54 2.34 -5.87
N LEU A 99 3.09 2.87 -4.72
CA LEU A 99 2.82 2.08 -3.52
C LEU A 99 1.72 1.03 -3.75
N ILE A 100 0.63 1.39 -4.44
CA ILE A 100 -0.43 0.43 -4.83
C ILE A 100 0.15 -0.73 -5.66
N LYS A 101 1.07 -0.47 -6.60
CA LYS A 101 1.72 -1.53 -7.38
C LYS A 101 2.61 -2.41 -6.51
N LEU A 102 3.33 -1.84 -5.55
CA LEU A 102 4.13 -2.63 -4.59
C LEU A 102 3.23 -3.51 -3.72
N ALA A 103 2.11 -2.99 -3.20
CA ALA A 103 1.13 -3.80 -2.48
C ALA A 103 0.57 -4.94 -3.34
N ALA A 104 0.23 -4.66 -4.60
CA ALA A 104 -0.23 -5.69 -5.53
C ALA A 104 0.82 -6.80 -5.77
N CYS A 105 2.13 -6.48 -5.71
CA CYS A 105 3.19 -7.49 -5.74
C CYS A 105 3.04 -8.46 -4.56
N GLY A 106 2.87 -7.95 -3.34
CA GLY A 106 2.67 -8.77 -2.15
C GLY A 106 1.43 -9.66 -2.24
N VAL A 107 0.31 -9.12 -2.75
CA VAL A 107 -0.92 -9.91 -2.99
C VAL A 107 -0.65 -11.03 -3.99
N LYS A 108 0.03 -10.74 -5.11
CA LYS A 108 0.36 -11.75 -6.12
C LYS A 108 1.33 -12.81 -5.61
N ALA A 109 2.30 -12.43 -4.80
CA ALA A 109 3.23 -13.36 -4.18
C ALA A 109 2.50 -14.33 -3.22
N ARG A 110 1.56 -13.82 -2.41
CA ARG A 110 0.71 -14.65 -1.56
C ARG A 110 -0.15 -15.63 -2.37
N GLN A 111 -0.66 -15.19 -3.52
CA GLN A 111 -1.36 -16.04 -4.49
C GLN A 111 -0.45 -17.04 -5.21
N GLY A 112 0.87 -16.98 -5.04
CA GLY A 112 1.84 -17.80 -5.78
C GLY A 112 1.97 -17.42 -7.27
N MET A 113 1.49 -16.24 -7.66
CA MET A 113 1.45 -15.77 -9.04
C MET A 113 2.63 -14.82 -9.35
N PHE A 114 3.84 -15.36 -9.45
CA PHE A 114 5.07 -14.57 -9.63
C PHE A 114 5.14 -13.80 -10.95
N GLY A 115 4.54 -14.31 -12.03
CA GLY A 115 4.38 -13.52 -13.26
C GLY A 115 3.59 -12.22 -13.03
N GLY A 116 2.64 -12.24 -12.08
CA GLY A 116 1.94 -11.05 -11.63
C GLY A 116 2.84 -10.10 -10.83
N VAL A 117 3.73 -10.62 -9.99
CA VAL A 117 4.73 -9.83 -9.24
C VAL A 117 5.62 -9.05 -10.20
N VAL A 118 6.24 -9.74 -11.18
CA VAL A 118 7.13 -9.13 -12.18
C VAL A 118 6.40 -8.03 -12.96
N LYS A 119 5.15 -8.28 -13.37
CA LYS A 119 4.33 -7.28 -14.08
C LYS A 119 4.08 -6.05 -13.20
N HIS A 120 3.75 -6.21 -11.93
CA HIS A 120 3.48 -5.07 -11.05
C HIS A 120 4.76 -4.28 -10.71
N LEU A 121 5.91 -4.94 -10.57
CA LEU A 121 7.21 -4.28 -10.39
C LEU A 121 7.60 -3.42 -11.61
N ALA A 122 7.43 -3.94 -12.82
CA ALA A 122 7.68 -3.17 -14.04
C ALA A 122 6.80 -1.92 -14.12
N ASN A 123 5.52 -2.04 -13.75
CA ASN A 123 4.61 -0.89 -13.69
C ASN A 123 4.97 0.10 -12.57
N ALA A 124 5.42 -0.38 -11.40
CA ALA A 124 5.89 0.48 -10.32
C ALA A 124 7.11 1.29 -10.79
N ARG A 125 8.08 0.63 -11.44
CA ARG A 125 9.29 1.30 -11.96
C ARG A 125 8.98 2.39 -12.99
N ALA A 126 7.97 2.20 -13.83
CA ALA A 126 7.53 3.24 -14.79
C ALA A 126 6.88 4.47 -14.11
N LEU A 127 6.41 4.33 -12.87
CA LEU A 127 5.79 5.40 -12.08
C LEU A 127 6.78 6.12 -11.16
N VAL A 128 8.01 5.62 -11.02
CA VAL A 128 9.08 6.33 -10.31
C VAL A 128 9.57 7.49 -11.19
N ASP A 129 9.70 8.70 -10.63
CA ASP A 129 10.19 9.87 -11.38
C ASP A 129 11.70 9.71 -11.64
N VAL A 130 12.11 9.71 -12.91
CA VAL A 130 13.52 9.53 -13.29
C VAL A 130 14.32 10.84 -13.25
N GLN A 131 13.67 12.00 -13.13
CA GLN A 131 14.31 13.31 -13.32
C GLN A 131 14.83 13.94 -12.03
N CYS A 132 14.39 13.49 -10.87
CA CYS A 132 14.72 14.08 -9.57
C CYS A 132 14.80 13.01 -8.47
N ASP A 133 15.72 13.15 -7.52
CA ASP A 133 15.82 12.26 -6.34
C ASP A 133 15.34 12.94 -5.05
N ASP A 134 14.59 14.05 -5.16
CA ASP A 134 13.98 14.69 -4.00
C ASP A 134 13.02 13.73 -3.29
N VAL A 135 12.95 13.86 -1.96
CA VAL A 135 11.99 13.12 -1.15
C VAL A 135 10.59 13.65 -1.45
N ASN A 136 9.76 12.80 -2.04
CA ASN A 136 8.38 13.13 -2.36
C ASN A 136 7.45 12.19 -1.61
N TYR A 137 6.56 12.78 -0.81
CA TYR A 137 5.58 12.03 -0.02
C TYR A 137 6.23 10.96 0.88
N GLY A 138 7.42 11.27 1.41
CA GLY A 138 8.17 10.38 2.28
C GLY A 138 9.10 9.39 1.58
N PHE A 139 9.19 9.37 0.24
CA PHE A 139 10.10 8.46 -0.45
C PHE A 139 10.94 9.21 -1.49
N SER A 140 12.25 8.95 -1.52
CA SER A 140 13.10 9.38 -2.63
C SER A 140 13.03 8.39 -3.79
N ARG A 141 13.50 8.79 -4.97
CA ARG A 141 13.61 7.91 -6.13
C ARG A 141 14.47 6.69 -5.80
N THR A 142 15.68 6.94 -5.26
CA THR A 142 16.62 5.88 -4.90
C THR A 142 16.04 4.91 -3.88
N GLN A 143 15.27 5.39 -2.90
CA GLN A 143 14.62 4.50 -1.94
C GLN A 143 13.61 3.57 -2.61
N LEU A 144 12.77 4.10 -3.51
CA LEU A 144 11.79 3.28 -4.24
C LEU A 144 12.46 2.30 -5.20
N GLU A 145 13.53 2.71 -5.87
CA GLU A 145 14.32 1.84 -6.76
C GLU A 145 14.91 0.65 -5.99
N LEU A 146 15.51 0.91 -4.83
CA LEU A 146 16.05 -0.14 -3.95
C LEU A 146 14.97 -1.10 -3.44
N ILE A 147 13.78 -0.59 -3.12
CA ILE A 147 12.64 -1.44 -2.73
C ILE A 147 12.23 -2.34 -3.91
N ILE A 148 12.10 -1.77 -5.11
CA ILE A 148 11.71 -2.53 -6.31
C ILE A 148 12.77 -3.60 -6.62
N GLU A 149 14.05 -3.27 -6.55
CA GLU A 149 15.16 -4.21 -6.76
C GLU A 149 15.11 -5.35 -5.75
N ARG A 150 15.00 -5.06 -4.45
CA ARG A 150 14.88 -6.09 -3.40
C ARG A 150 13.71 -7.04 -3.60
N ILE A 151 12.54 -6.54 -4.02
CA ILE A 151 11.39 -7.41 -4.33
C ILE A 151 11.65 -8.21 -5.61
N THR A 152 12.36 -7.64 -6.58
CA THR A 152 12.72 -8.33 -7.84
C THR A 152 13.62 -9.53 -7.56
N ASP A 153 14.70 -9.32 -6.81
CA ASP A 153 15.67 -10.38 -6.48
C ASP A 153 14.99 -11.49 -5.67
N TRP A 154 14.25 -11.10 -4.64
CA TRP A 154 13.46 -12.03 -3.84
C TRP A 154 12.46 -12.84 -4.66
N ALA A 155 11.75 -12.20 -5.59
CA ALA A 155 10.81 -12.89 -6.47
C ALA A 155 11.52 -13.87 -7.40
N ALA A 156 12.73 -13.52 -7.89
CA ALA A 156 13.55 -14.41 -8.71
C ALA A 156 14.06 -15.62 -7.91
N ASP A 157 14.52 -15.42 -6.67
CA ASP A 157 15.00 -16.48 -5.79
C ASP A 157 13.89 -17.51 -5.51
N ILE A 158 12.70 -17.06 -5.10
CA ILE A 158 11.57 -17.96 -4.84
C ILE A 158 11.13 -18.69 -6.12
N CYS A 159 11.21 -18.04 -7.28
CA CYS A 159 10.93 -18.72 -8.56
C CYS A 159 11.98 -19.79 -8.89
N GLY A 160 13.26 -19.49 -8.63
CA GLY A 160 14.39 -20.38 -8.91
C GLY A 160 14.45 -21.59 -8.00
N GLU A 161 14.04 -21.45 -6.73
CA GLU A 161 13.94 -22.55 -5.77
C GLU A 161 12.79 -23.53 -6.08
N LYS A 162 11.74 -23.09 -6.81
CA LYS A 162 10.51 -23.86 -7.07
C LYS A 162 10.55 -24.75 -8.32
N GLY A 163 11.60 -25.54 -8.47
CA GLY A 163 11.42 -26.88 -9.05
C GLY A 163 10.91 -27.84 -7.97
N ILE A 164 9.65 -28.33 -8.04
CA ILE A 164 9.01 -29.29 -7.09
C ILE A 164 8.55 -28.58 -5.77
N ALA A 165 7.41 -28.78 -5.10
CA ALA A 165 6.34 -29.76 -5.09
C ALA A 165 4.96 -29.09 -4.83
N SER A 166 3.92 -29.74 -5.32
CA SER A 166 2.51 -29.51 -5.03
C SER A 166 2.11 -29.91 -3.60
N GLY A 167 1.22 -29.13 -2.98
CA GLY A 167 0.29 -29.63 -1.96
C GLY A 167 0.74 -29.52 -0.51
N GLY A 168 0.77 -28.31 0.04
CA GLY A 168 0.76 -28.07 1.47
C GLY A 168 -0.13 -26.88 1.79
N THR A 169 -1.14 -27.07 2.63
CA THR A 169 -1.91 -25.97 3.23
C THR A 169 -0.97 -25.21 4.14
N LEU A 170 -0.46 -24.07 3.68
CA LEU A 170 0.50 -23.25 4.41
C LEU A 170 -0.27 -22.16 5.16
N GLU A 171 -0.44 -22.35 6.48
CA GLU A 171 -0.79 -21.28 7.41
C GLU A 171 0.29 -20.20 7.34
N LEU A 172 -0.06 -18.98 6.90
CA LEU A 172 0.73 -17.74 6.99
C LEU A 172 2.26 -17.91 7.05
N ASP A 173 2.80 -18.80 6.21
CA ASP A 173 4.17 -19.26 6.40
C ASP A 173 5.11 -18.14 5.97
N GLU A 174 6.00 -17.76 6.87
CA GLU A 174 6.81 -16.54 6.86
C GLU A 174 7.60 -16.36 5.54
N GLY A 175 7.78 -17.43 4.76
CA GLY A 175 8.45 -17.47 3.47
C GLY A 175 7.76 -16.75 2.29
N ARG A 176 6.58 -16.14 2.45
CA ARG A 176 5.96 -15.30 1.38
C ARG A 176 5.82 -13.82 1.72
N LEU A 177 6.35 -13.38 2.85
CA LEU A 177 6.46 -11.95 3.13
C LEU A 177 7.56 -11.35 2.27
N MET A 178 7.26 -10.26 1.58
CA MET A 178 8.27 -9.51 0.85
C MET A 178 9.32 -9.00 1.84
N PRO A 179 10.63 -9.14 1.56
CA PRO A 179 11.70 -8.81 2.49
C PRO A 179 12.00 -7.30 2.46
N VAL A 180 10.96 -6.48 2.52
CA VAL A 180 11.04 -5.02 2.46
C VAL A 180 10.06 -4.41 3.45
N ALA A 181 10.49 -3.30 4.05
CA ALA A 181 9.63 -2.43 4.83
C ALA A 181 9.69 -1.03 4.23
N LEU A 182 8.53 -0.41 4.07
CA LEU A 182 8.40 0.99 3.72
C LEU A 182 8.75 1.82 4.95
N ARG A 183 9.81 2.62 4.83
CA ARG A 183 10.32 3.52 5.88
C ARG A 183 10.33 4.94 5.33
N PRO A 184 9.20 5.67 5.42
CA PRO A 184 9.14 7.03 4.91
C PRO A 184 10.20 7.92 5.57
N LEU A 185 10.93 8.67 4.75
CA LEU A 185 11.82 9.74 5.18
C LEU A 185 10.96 10.90 5.71
N GLN A 186 11.34 11.44 6.86
CA GLN A 186 10.64 12.60 7.42
C GLN A 186 10.86 13.82 6.51
N PRO A 187 9.87 14.73 6.39
CA PRO A 187 10.09 16.03 5.78
C PRO A 187 11.26 16.74 6.50
N VAL A 188 12.12 17.41 5.73
CA VAL A 188 13.22 18.23 6.27
C VAL A 188 12.67 19.57 6.77
#